data_AF-A0A2H1JEI7-F1
#
_entry.id   AF-A0A2H1JEI7-F1
#
_cell.length_a   1.000
_cell.length_b   1.000
_cell.length_c   1.000
_cell.angle_alpha   90.00
_cell.angle_beta   90.00
_cell.angle_gamma   90.00
#
_symmetry.space_group_name_H-M   'P 1'
#
loop_
_entity.id
_entity.type
_entity.pdbx_description
1 polymer ?
#
loop_
_entity_poly.entity_id
_entity_poly.type
_entity_poly.pdbx_seq_one_letter_code
_entity_poly.pdbx_strand_id
1 'polypeptide(L)'
;MLGFQLFREAEGLGALNLYSKTPRPFDQESEDIGRGVAAYASLALANAQKQGQLYEAKASRDLIGQDKGIHLERDKISGHGAFLLLTKVSSKSNTKLREVAEGFVGTGVRPSTITD
;
A
#
# COMPACT_ATOMS: atom_id res chain seq x y z
N MET A 1 4.41 24.74 20.94
CA MET A 1 4.19 23.51 20.16
C MET A 1 4.86 22.39 20.91
N LEU A 2 4.25 21.21 20.93
CA LEU A 2 4.83 19.99 21.50
C LEU A 2 4.83 18.91 20.42
N GLY A 3 5.89 18.12 20.34
CA GLY A 3 6.05 17.11 19.29
C GLY A 3 6.49 15.79 19.88
N PHE A 4 5.84 14.72 19.46
CA PHE A 4 6.19 13.35 19.85
C PHE A 4 6.50 12.54 18.60
N GLN A 5 7.61 11.83 18.62
CA GLN A 5 7.90 10.86 17.58
C GLN A 5 6.97 9.65 17.75
N LEU A 6 6.36 9.21 16.65
CA LEU A 6 5.60 7.97 16.58
C LEU A 6 6.54 6.88 16.05
N PHE A 7 6.73 5.83 16.82
CA PHE A 7 7.65 4.74 16.46
C PHE A 7 7.05 3.38 16.79
N ARG A 8 7.45 2.37 16.03
CA ARG A 8 7.24 0.96 16.36
C ARG A 8 8.59 0.28 16.37
N GLU A 9 8.96 -0.29 17.51
CA GLU A 9 10.30 -0.87 17.71
C GLU A 9 11.40 0.14 17.35
N ALA A 10 12.11 -0.07 16.24
CA ALA A 10 13.18 0.80 15.75
C ALA A 10 12.79 1.63 14.51
N GLU A 11 11.56 1.49 13.98
CA GLU A 11 11.11 2.17 12.78
C GLU A 11 10.27 3.41 13.13
N GLY A 12 10.67 4.57 12.58
CA GLY A 12 9.90 5.81 12.70
C GLY A 12 8.64 5.76 11.83
N LEU A 13 7.46 5.79 12.45
CA LEU A 13 6.17 5.81 11.76
C LEU A 13 5.73 7.22 11.37
N GLY A 14 6.21 8.23 12.11
CA GLY A 14 5.85 9.63 11.88
C GLY A 14 6.03 10.47 13.14
N ALA A 15 5.26 11.55 13.24
CA ALA A 15 5.25 12.43 14.40
C ALA A 15 3.83 12.92 14.72
N LEU A 16 3.54 13.08 16.01
CA LEU A 16 2.35 13.74 16.53
C LEU A 16 2.74 15.14 16.99
N ASN A 17 2.20 16.15 16.31
CA ASN A 17 2.44 17.56 16.65
C ASN A 17 1.20 18.16 17.29
N LEU A 18 1.36 18.70 18.50
CA LEU A 18 0.35 19.43 19.24
C LEU A 18 0.62 20.93 19.13
N TYR A 19 -0.39 21.64 18.65
CA TYR A 19 -0.38 23.09 18.51
C TYR A 19 -1.38 23.69 19.50
N SER A 20 -1.06 24.88 20.00
CA SER A 20 -1.99 25.65 20.82
C SER A 20 -1.89 27.12 20.43
N LYS A 21 -3.03 27.81 20.59
CA LYS A 21 -3.20 29.23 20.30
C LYS A 21 -2.81 30.14 21.47
N THR A 22 -2.57 29.56 22.64
CA THR A 22 -2.22 30.31 23.86
C THR A 22 -0.71 30.25 24.15
N PRO A 23 -0.11 31.32 24.72
CA PRO A 23 1.29 31.30 25.14
C PRO A 23 1.54 30.31 26.28
N ARG A 24 2.66 29.59 26.23
CA ARG A 24 3.10 28.60 27.23
C ARG A 24 2.00 27.60 27.67
N PRO A 25 1.40 26.84 26.73
CA PRO A 25 0.25 26.00 27.01
C PRO A 25 0.59 24.57 27.41
N PHE A 26 1.88 24.19 27.31
CA PHE A 26 2.35 22.84 27.59
C PHE A 26 3.31 22.91 28.77
N ASP A 27 3.00 22.12 29.78
CA ASP A 27 3.79 21.90 30.99
C ASP A 27 4.20 20.42 31.07
N GLN A 28 4.83 20.04 32.18
CA GLN A 28 5.32 18.67 32.37
C GLN A 28 4.19 17.64 32.32
N GLU A 29 3.02 17.96 32.89
CA GLU A 29 1.84 17.09 32.83
C GLU A 29 1.37 16.88 31.39
N SER A 30 1.35 17.95 30.59
CA SER A 30 1.04 17.87 29.16
C SER A 30 2.02 16.97 28.40
N GLU A 31 3.29 16.99 28.76
CA GLU A 31 4.28 16.07 28.17
C GLU A 31 4.05 14.61 28.54
N ASP A 32 3.75 14.34 29.81
CA ASP A 32 3.59 12.98 30.32
C ASP A 32 2.31 12.33 29.78
N ILE A 33 1.21 13.09 29.74
CA ILE A 33 -0.02 12.68 29.07
C ILE A 33 0.24 12.51 27.58
N GLY A 34 0.94 13.46 26.95
CA GLY A 34 1.24 13.43 25.53
C GLY A 34 2.10 12.23 25.11
N ARG A 35 3.04 11.78 25.94
CA ARG A 35 3.80 10.53 25.75
C ARG A 35 2.87 9.31 25.70
N GLY A 36 1.93 9.21 26.63
CA GLY A 36 0.93 8.13 26.65
C GLY A 36 0.05 8.14 25.40
N VAL A 37 -0.45 9.31 25.00
CA VAL A 37 -1.25 9.47 23.77
C VAL A 37 -0.44 9.10 22.53
N ALA A 38 0.82 9.54 22.45
CA ALA A 38 1.71 9.22 21.33
C ALA A 38 2.00 7.71 21.22
N ALA A 39 2.10 6.99 22.34
CA ALA A 39 2.25 5.54 22.33
C ALA A 39 1.03 4.83 21.71
N TYR A 40 -0.18 5.21 22.14
CA TYR A 40 -1.42 4.66 21.55
C TYR A 40 -1.58 5.04 20.08
N ALA A 41 -1.26 6.29 19.72
CA ALA A 41 -1.29 6.76 18.34
C ALA A 41 -0.31 5.98 17.45
N SER A 42 0.89 5.67 17.96
CA SER A 42 1.89 4.85 17.26
C SER A 42 1.35 3.44 16.99
N LEU A 43 0.75 2.81 17.99
CA LEU A 43 0.15 1.47 17.84
C LEU A 43 -1.01 1.47 16.83
N ALA A 44 -1.92 2.44 16.94
CA ALA A 44 -3.05 2.56 16.02
C ALA A 44 -2.59 2.80 14.58
N LEU A 45 -1.62 3.69 14.38
CA LEU A 45 -1.05 3.98 13.07
C LEU A 45 -0.35 2.76 12.46
N ALA A 46 0.45 2.05 13.25
CA ALA A 46 1.12 0.82 12.82
C ALA A 46 0.12 -0.24 12.34
N ASN A 47 -0.96 -0.43 13.10
CA ASN A 47 -2.00 -1.40 12.76
C ASN A 47 -2.76 -0.98 11.50
N ALA A 48 -3.13 0.29 11.38
CA ALA A 48 -3.80 0.81 10.19
C ALA A 48 -2.93 0.67 8.92
N GLN A 49 -1.64 0.99 9.00
CA GLN A 49 -0.70 0.80 7.89
C GLN A 49 -0.56 -0.67 7.50
N LYS A 50 -0.36 -1.56 8.49
CA LYS A 50 -0.28 -3.01 8.24
C LYS A 50 -1.55 -3.55 7.61
N GLN A 51 -2.72 -3.15 8.12
CA GLN A 51 -4.01 -3.56 7.58
C GLN A 51 -4.19 -3.05 6.14
N GLY A 52 -3.85 -1.79 5.86
CA GLY A 52 -3.86 -1.23 4.51
C GLY A 52 -2.96 -2.00 3.54
N GLN A 53 -1.72 -2.29 3.93
CA GLN A 53 -0.78 -3.08 3.11
C GLN A 53 -1.31 -4.49 2.83
N LEU A 54 -1.92 -5.15 3.80
CA LEU A 54 -2.52 -6.47 3.61
C LEU A 54 -3.73 -6.43 2.67
N TYR A 55 -4.60 -5.41 2.79
CA TYR A 55 -5.71 -5.23 1.86
C TYR A 55 -5.23 -4.96 0.44
N GLU A 56 -4.27 -4.06 0.26
CA GLU A 56 -3.66 -3.77 -1.04
C GLU A 56 -3.01 -5.01 -1.66
N ALA A 57 -2.26 -5.78 -0.87
CA ALA A 57 -1.65 -7.03 -1.33
C ALA A 57 -2.69 -8.07 -1.74
N LYS A 58 -3.78 -8.19 -0.96
CA LYS A 58 -4.88 -9.09 -1.28
C LYS A 58 -5.61 -8.65 -2.55
N ALA A 59 -5.96 -7.38 -2.68
CA ALA A 59 -6.62 -6.82 -3.86
C ALA A 59 -5.74 -7.00 -5.11
N SER A 60 -4.43 -6.76 -4.98
CA SER A 60 -3.45 -7.00 -6.04
C SER A 60 -3.45 -8.46 -6.50
N ARG A 61 -3.39 -9.40 -5.54
CA ARG A 61 -3.37 -10.83 -5.82
C ARG A 61 -4.67 -11.29 -6.48
N ASP A 62 -5.81 -10.80 -6.01
CA ASP A 62 -7.12 -11.17 -6.53
C ASP A 62 -7.28 -10.69 -7.98
N LEU A 63 -6.86 -9.45 -8.31
CA LEU A 63 -6.84 -8.93 -9.70
C LEU A 63 -5.89 -9.70 -10.62
N ILE A 64 -4.65 -9.97 -10.17
CA ILE A 64 -3.68 -10.77 -10.95
C ILE A 64 -4.21 -12.20 -11.18
N GLY A 65 -4.92 -12.76 -10.20
CA GLY A 65 -5.57 -14.06 -10.33
C GLY A 65 -6.67 -14.09 -11.39
N GLN A 66 -7.50 -13.05 -11.43
CA GLN A 66 -8.55 -12.89 -12.44
C GLN A 66 -7.98 -12.77 -13.85
N ASP A 67 -6.98 -11.91 -14.04
CA ASP A 67 -6.26 -11.75 -15.30
C ASP A 67 -5.68 -13.08 -15.80
N LYS A 68 -4.96 -13.80 -14.92
CA LYS A 68 -4.44 -15.13 -15.23
C LYS A 68 -5.56 -16.08 -15.65
N GLY A 69 -6.68 -16.10 -14.95
CA GLY A 69 -7.84 -16.91 -15.30
C GLY A 69 -8.36 -16.64 -16.71
N ILE A 70 -8.44 -15.36 -17.09
CA ILE A 70 -8.84 -14.95 -18.45
C ILE A 70 -7.82 -15.43 -19.49
N HIS A 71 -6.52 -15.28 -19.24
CA HIS A 71 -5.48 -15.78 -20.16
C HIS A 71 -5.45 -17.31 -20.28
N LEU A 72 -5.73 -18.02 -19.19
CA LEU A 72 -5.83 -19.48 -19.18
C LEU A 72 -6.99 -19.94 -20.07
N GLU A 73 -8.14 -19.25 -19.97
CA GLU A 73 -9.32 -19.52 -20.78
C GLU A 73 -9.10 -19.15 -22.25
N ARG A 74 -8.62 -17.94 -22.55
CA ARG A 74 -8.55 -17.41 -23.92
C ARG A 74 -7.33 -17.87 -24.71
N ASP A 75 -6.16 -17.83 -24.09
CA ASP A 75 -4.89 -18.07 -24.77
C ASP A 75 -4.36 -19.49 -24.53
N LYS A 76 -5.05 -20.28 -23.70
CA LYS A 76 -4.72 -21.68 -23.38
C LYS A 76 -3.28 -21.85 -22.85
N ILE A 77 -2.79 -20.83 -22.15
CA ILE A 77 -1.47 -20.86 -21.50
C ILE A 77 -1.58 -21.27 -20.04
N SER A 78 -0.48 -21.77 -19.47
CA SER A 78 -0.44 -22.15 -18.06
C SER A 78 -0.52 -20.93 -17.14
N GLY A 79 -0.93 -21.14 -15.88
CA GLY A 79 -0.96 -20.08 -14.86
C GLY A 79 0.40 -19.41 -14.64
N HIS A 80 1.48 -20.15 -14.82
CA HIS A 80 2.83 -19.59 -14.79
C HIS A 80 3.13 -18.76 -16.04
N GLY A 81 2.75 -19.24 -17.23
CA GLY A 81 2.89 -18.51 -18.49
C GLY A 81 2.15 -17.16 -18.50
N ALA A 82 0.91 -17.13 -18.00
CA ALA A 82 0.13 -15.89 -17.89
C ALA A 82 0.81 -14.87 -16.94
N PHE A 83 1.35 -15.34 -15.82
CA PHE A 83 2.09 -14.47 -14.89
C PHE A 83 3.37 -13.88 -15.51
N LEU A 84 4.11 -14.68 -16.28
CA LEU A 84 5.29 -14.20 -17.01
C LEU A 84 4.92 -13.15 -18.07
N LEU A 85 3.79 -13.34 -18.76
CA LEU A 85 3.29 -12.37 -19.73
C LEU A 85 2.96 -11.02 -19.06
N LEU A 86 2.19 -11.04 -17.98
CA LEU A 86 1.90 -9.86 -17.17
C LEU A 86 3.18 -9.15 -16.71
N THR A 87 4.17 -9.90 -16.22
CA THR A 87 5.45 -9.37 -15.74
C THR A 87 6.22 -8.69 -16.87
N LYS A 88 6.23 -9.30 -18.06
CA LYS A 88 6.86 -8.73 -19.26
C LYS A 88 6.20 -7.42 -19.67
N VAL A 89 4.87 -7.35 -19.65
CA VAL A 89 4.14 -6.12 -19.98
C VAL A 89 4.41 -5.04 -18.94
N SER A 90 4.28 -5.35 -17.65
CA SER A 90 4.56 -4.43 -16.54
C SER A 90 5.97 -3.84 -16.61
N SER A 91 6.97 -4.68 -16.89
CA SER A 91 8.35 -4.22 -17.05
C SER A 91 8.52 -3.33 -18.29
N LYS A 92 7.94 -3.69 -19.43
CA LYS A 92 8.02 -2.88 -20.66
C LYS A 92 7.31 -1.54 -20.52
N SER A 93 6.18 -1.48 -19.81
CA SER A 93 5.39 -0.26 -19.63
C SER A 93 5.79 0.57 -18.40
N ASN A 94 6.72 0.07 -17.59
CA ASN A 94 7.09 0.64 -16.28
C ASN A 94 5.85 0.96 -15.41
N THR A 95 4.88 0.05 -15.43
CA THR A 95 3.60 0.18 -14.71
C THR A 95 3.50 -0.91 -13.68
N LYS A 96 2.84 -0.67 -12.54
CA LYS A 96 2.71 -1.71 -11.51
C LYS A 96 1.93 -2.89 -12.07
N LEU A 97 2.37 -4.10 -11.73
CA LEU A 97 1.74 -5.35 -12.21
C LEU A 97 0.23 -5.41 -11.97
N ARG A 98 -0.24 -4.91 -10.82
CA ARG A 98 -1.67 -4.80 -10.48
C ARG A 98 -2.44 -3.94 -11.48
N GLU A 99 -1.87 -2.80 -11.90
CA GLU A 99 -2.51 -1.85 -12.81
C GLU A 99 -2.60 -2.42 -14.23
N VAL A 100 -1.59 -3.20 -14.65
CA VAL A 100 -1.65 -3.95 -15.92
C VAL A 100 -2.78 -4.99 -15.89
N ALA A 101 -2.86 -5.78 -14.81
CA ALA A 101 -3.93 -6.76 -14.64
C ALA A 101 -5.31 -6.09 -14.57
N GLU A 102 -5.45 -4.97 -13.86
CA GLU A 102 -6.68 -4.18 -13.78
C GLU A 102 -7.13 -3.69 -15.17
N GLY A 103 -6.20 -3.16 -15.98
CA GLY A 103 -6.48 -2.74 -17.35
C GLY A 103 -6.98 -3.88 -18.23
N PHE A 104 -6.37 -5.06 -18.14
CA PHE A 104 -6.80 -6.22 -18.90
C PHE A 104 -8.15 -6.77 -18.43
N VAL A 105 -8.35 -6.91 -17.11
CA VAL A 105 -9.63 -7.38 -16.53
C VAL A 105 -10.77 -6.45 -16.90
N GLY A 106 -10.56 -5.13 -16.85
CA GLY A 106 -11.59 -4.13 -17.15
C GLY A 106 -11.95 -4.01 -18.64
N THR A 107 -10.98 -4.18 -19.54
CA THR A 107 -11.20 -4.00 -20.98
C THR A 107 -11.39 -5.32 -21.74
N GLY A 108 -10.86 -6.43 -21.22
CA GLY A 108 -10.73 -7.69 -21.96
C GLY A 108 -9.82 -7.59 -23.20
N VAL A 109 -9.20 -6.44 -23.44
CA VAL A 109 -8.30 -6.18 -24.57
C VAL A 109 -6.89 -6.39 -24.07
N ARG A 110 -6.11 -7.20 -24.81
CA ARG A 110 -4.70 -7.42 -24.46
C ARG A 110 -4.00 -6.06 -24.35
N PRO A 111 -3.28 -5.78 -23.26
CA PRO A 111 -2.35 -4.65 -23.27
C PRO A 111 -1.44 -4.91 -24.48
N SER A 112 -1.51 -4.02 -25.47
CA SER A 112 -0.76 -4.19 -26.69
C SER A 112 0.69 -4.38 -26.30
N THR A 113 1.24 -5.57 -26.57
CA THR A 113 2.65 -5.64 -26.89
C THR A 113 2.80 -4.69 -28.06
N ILE A 114 3.23 -3.46 -27.80
CA ILE A 114 3.77 -2.60 -28.84
C ILE A 114 4.80 -3.47 -29.53
N THR A 115 4.46 -3.85 -30.76
CA THR A 115 5.13 -4.84 -31.58
C THR A 115 6.57 -4.41 -31.75
N ASP A 116 7.49 -5.24 -31.26
CA ASP A 116 8.57 -5.88 -32.02
C ASP A 116 9.21 -6.97 -31.14
#